data_AF-A0A7K2TI56-F1
#
_entry.id   AF-A0A7K2TI56-F1
#
_cell.length_a   1.000
_cell.length_b   1.000
_cell.length_c   1.000
_cell.angle_alpha   90.00
_cell.angle_beta   90.00
_cell.angle_gamma   90.00
#
_symmetry.space_group_name_H-M   'P 1'
#
loop_
_entity.id
_entity.type
_entity.pdbx_description
1 polymer ?
#
loop_
_entity_poly.entity_id
_entity_poly.type
_entity_poly.pdbx_seq_one_letter_code
_entity_poly.pdbx_strand_id
1 'polypeptide(L)'
;MCSLLRVNHAATTHPAHPHGHQPHTTATTSGDGAMDREQILHLYDWHPGICFRHPGKGAIPTTVIGVIHPRGEGQRDIRACTDCVIDLENATRERLARADEPYRPGQLGEATG
;
A
#
# COMPACT_ATOMS: atom_id res chain seq x y z
N MET A 1 72.49 -11.11 -8.82
CA MET A 1 72.01 -9.95 -8.04
C MET A 1 71.31 -8.99 -8.99
N CYS A 2 69.99 -8.94 -8.99
CA CYS A 2 69.16 -7.87 -9.52
C CYS A 2 67.71 -8.14 -9.07
N SER A 3 67.26 -7.36 -8.08
CA SER A 3 65.87 -7.22 -7.65
C SER A 3 65.00 -6.72 -8.80
N LEU A 4 63.71 -7.10 -8.79
CA LEU A 4 62.53 -6.23 -8.97
C LEU A 4 61.25 -7.10 -9.05
N LEU A 5 60.75 -7.56 -7.91
CA LEU A 5 59.30 -7.82 -7.76
C LEU A 5 58.68 -6.55 -7.19
N ARG A 6 57.90 -5.83 -8.00
CA ARG A 6 57.10 -4.70 -7.55
C ARG A 6 55.80 -5.20 -6.91
N VAL A 7 55.81 -5.14 -5.59
CA VAL A 7 54.81 -4.57 -4.67
C VAL A 7 53.33 -4.56 -5.09
N ASN A 8 52.56 -5.22 -4.23
CA ASN A 8 51.11 -5.23 -4.09
C ASN A 8 50.45 -3.84 -4.12
N HIS A 9 49.18 -3.88 -4.52
CA HIS A 9 48.15 -2.88 -4.31
C HIS A 9 48.13 -2.31 -2.88
N ALA A 10 48.14 -0.98 -2.77
CA ALA A 10 47.70 -0.23 -1.59
C ALA A 10 46.91 0.99 -2.12
N ALA A 11 45.58 0.93 -2.04
CA ALA A 11 44.79 1.42 -0.91
C ALA A 11 44.37 2.88 -1.14
N THR A 12 43.28 3.03 -1.88
CA THR A 12 42.47 4.24 -1.96
C THR A 12 42.07 4.66 -0.56
N THR A 13 42.67 5.73 -0.04
CA THR A 13 42.25 6.33 1.22
C THR A 13 41.20 7.39 0.89
N HIS A 14 39.93 7.00 0.88
CA HIS A 14 38.83 7.96 0.93
C HIS A 14 38.72 8.50 2.36
N PRO A 15 38.70 9.83 2.57
CA PRO A 15 38.36 10.36 3.89
C PRO A 15 36.90 10.06 4.20
N ALA A 16 36.69 9.41 5.34
CA ALA A 16 35.40 9.21 5.98
C ALA A 16 34.80 10.57 6.38
N HIS A 17 33.62 10.89 5.85
CA HIS A 17 32.76 11.94 6.40
C HIS A 17 31.67 11.28 7.25
N PRO A 18 31.64 11.51 8.57
CA PRO A 18 30.60 10.98 9.45
C PRO A 18 29.34 11.85 9.43
N HIS A 19 28.20 11.16 9.47
CA HIS A 19 26.90 11.59 9.99
C HIS A 19 26.39 12.99 9.61
N GLY A 20 25.58 12.99 8.54
CA GLY A 20 24.47 13.92 8.35
C GLY A 20 23.17 13.13 8.16
N HIS A 21 22.71 12.42 9.20
CA HIS A 21 21.31 12.05 9.29
C HIS A 21 20.53 13.35 9.50
N GLN A 22 19.75 13.77 8.51
CA GLN A 22 18.65 14.73 8.61
C GLN A 22 17.80 14.63 7.33
N PRO A 23 16.51 14.95 7.39
CA PRO A 23 15.49 14.03 7.84
C PRO A 23 14.59 13.64 6.67
N HIS A 24 13.72 12.67 6.94
CA HIS A 24 12.48 12.44 6.20
C HIS A 24 11.91 13.72 5.58
N THR A 25 11.54 13.61 4.31
CA THR A 25 10.72 14.57 3.60
C THR A 25 9.64 15.14 4.51
N THR A 26 9.72 16.43 4.79
CA THR A 26 8.57 17.20 5.27
C THR A 26 7.57 17.25 4.12
N ALA A 27 6.74 16.21 4.02
CA ALA A 27 5.43 16.37 3.43
C ALA A 27 4.69 17.30 4.38
N THR A 28 4.60 18.57 3.99
CA THR A 28 3.74 19.58 4.62
C THR A 28 2.31 19.05 4.62
N THR A 29 1.92 18.41 5.71
CA THR A 29 0.52 18.10 6.00
C THR A 29 -0.11 19.38 6.54
N SER A 30 -0.83 20.09 5.69
CA SER A 30 -1.71 21.17 6.08
C SER A 30 -2.90 21.18 5.12
N GLY A 31 -4.05 20.72 5.60
CA GLY A 31 -5.35 20.91 4.94
C GLY A 31 -6.24 19.67 4.92
N ASP A 32 -7.29 19.70 5.73
CA ASP A 32 -8.60 19.07 5.50
C ASP A 32 -8.73 17.54 5.56
N GLY A 33 -9.05 17.02 6.76
CA GLY A 33 -10.13 16.04 6.98
C GLY A 33 -10.10 14.67 6.27
N ALA A 34 -9.09 14.35 5.48
CA ALA A 34 -8.96 13.10 4.74
C ALA A 34 -7.85 12.23 5.35
N MET A 35 -8.22 11.03 5.82
CA MET A 35 -7.26 10.01 6.28
C MET A 35 -6.21 9.72 5.21
N ASP A 36 -4.97 9.53 5.66
CA ASP A 36 -3.85 9.22 4.77
C ASP A 36 -4.03 7.84 4.10
N ARG A 37 -3.54 7.73 2.85
CA ARG A 37 -3.65 6.49 2.06
C ARG A 37 -3.07 5.29 2.80
N GLU A 38 -1.90 5.43 3.42
CA GLU A 38 -1.24 4.32 4.11
C GLU A 38 -2.05 3.90 5.34
N GLN A 39 -2.61 4.87 6.08
CA GLN A 39 -3.47 4.59 7.24
C GLN A 39 -4.68 3.75 6.86
N ILE A 40 -5.34 4.06 5.74
CA ILE A 40 -6.48 3.28 5.25
C ILE A 40 -6.04 1.86 4.89
N LEU A 41 -4.94 1.70 4.15
CA LEU A 41 -4.46 0.39 3.72
C LEU A 41 -4.07 -0.51 4.91
N HIS A 42 -3.59 0.07 6.02
CA HIS A 42 -3.26 -0.66 7.24
C HIS A 42 -4.48 -1.25 7.98
N LEU A 43 -5.71 -0.82 7.66
CA LEU A 43 -6.93 -1.36 8.25
C LEU A 43 -7.35 -2.70 7.64
N TYR A 44 -6.72 -3.09 6.52
CA TYR A 44 -7.10 -4.27 5.75
C TYR A 44 -6.09 -5.40 5.90
N ASP A 45 -6.62 -6.62 5.87
CA ASP A 45 -5.81 -7.83 5.76
C ASP A 45 -5.52 -8.14 4.28
N TRP A 46 -4.23 -8.20 3.91
CA TRP A 46 -3.76 -8.35 2.53
C TRP A 46 -3.18 -9.72 2.27
N HIS A 47 -3.61 -10.32 1.17
CA HIS A 47 -3.18 -11.64 0.71
C HIS A 47 -3.01 -11.64 -0.82
N PRO A 48 -2.10 -12.46 -1.36
CA PRO A 48 -1.99 -12.64 -2.81
C PRO A 48 -3.33 -13.08 -3.42
N GLY A 49 -3.75 -12.42 -4.50
CA GLY A 49 -5.00 -12.71 -5.19
C GLY A 49 -5.18 -11.87 -6.46
N ILE A 50 -6.31 -12.07 -7.13
CA ILE A 50 -6.65 -11.34 -8.35
C ILE A 50 -7.65 -10.25 -8.00
N CYS A 51 -7.33 -9.00 -8.36
CA CYS A 51 -8.26 -7.90 -8.17
C CYS A 51 -9.44 -8.02 -9.15
N PHE A 52 -10.66 -7.92 -8.64
CA PHE A 52 -11.88 -8.03 -9.45
C PHE A 52 -11.95 -6.97 -10.57
N ARG A 53 -11.38 -5.78 -10.34
CA ARG A 53 -11.37 -4.67 -11.30
C ARG A 53 -10.20 -4.72 -12.28
N HIS A 54 -9.10 -5.37 -11.89
CA HIS A 54 -7.85 -5.41 -12.66
C HIS A 54 -7.31 -6.85 -12.82
N PRO A 55 -8.09 -7.78 -13.41
CA PRO A 55 -7.67 -9.18 -13.51
C PRO A 55 -6.37 -9.37 -14.32
N GLY A 56 -6.10 -8.48 -15.28
CA GLY A 56 -4.89 -8.52 -16.11
C GLY A 56 -3.57 -8.25 -15.36
N LYS A 57 -3.60 -7.74 -14.12
CA LYS A 57 -2.39 -7.60 -13.28
C LYS A 57 -1.92 -8.93 -12.69
N GLY A 58 -2.71 -10.00 -12.83
CA GLY A 58 -2.39 -11.30 -12.25
C GLY A 58 -2.48 -11.30 -10.72
N ALA A 59 -1.71 -12.18 -10.08
CA ALA A 59 -1.68 -12.29 -8.62
C ALA A 59 -0.89 -11.13 -8.00
N ILE A 60 -1.58 -10.28 -7.25
CA ILE A 60 -1.03 -9.12 -6.54
C ILE A 60 -1.58 -9.08 -5.10
N PRO A 61 -1.05 -8.24 -4.20
CA PRO A 61 -1.66 -8.05 -2.88
C PRO A 61 -3.10 -7.53 -3.01
N THR A 62 -4.03 -8.25 -2.40
CA THR A 62 -5.47 -7.96 -2.41
C THR A 62 -6.10 -8.21 -1.04
N THR A 63 -7.19 -7.51 -0.75
CA THR A 63 -8.02 -7.76 0.44
C THR A 63 -9.45 -8.10 0.03
N VAL A 64 -10.19 -8.81 0.88
CA VAL A 64 -11.61 -9.10 0.65
C VAL A 64 -12.41 -7.84 0.97
N ILE A 65 -13.18 -7.36 0.00
CA ILE A 65 -14.00 -6.14 0.13
C ILE A 65 -15.50 -6.42 0.07
N GLY A 66 -15.88 -7.69 0.04
CA GLY A 66 -17.26 -8.11 -0.04
C GLY A 66 -17.38 -9.57 -0.43
N VAL A 67 -18.60 -10.05 -0.34
CA VAL A 67 -18.96 -11.44 -0.61
C VAL A 67 -20.18 -11.44 -1.52
N ILE A 68 -20.17 -12.30 -2.54
CA ILE A 68 -21.32 -12.55 -3.40
C ILE A 68 -21.75 -14.01 -3.33
N HIS A 69 -23.02 -14.25 -3.63
CA HIS A 69 -23.61 -15.58 -3.71
C HIS A 69 -24.16 -15.82 -5.12
N PRO A 70 -23.31 -16.10 -6.13
CA PRO A 70 -23.79 -16.42 -7.45
C PRO A 70 -24.68 -17.66 -7.40
N ARG A 71 -25.77 -17.64 -8.15
CA ARG A 71 -26.78 -18.70 -8.12
C ARG A 71 -26.15 -20.06 -8.48
N GLY A 72 -26.15 -20.98 -7.53
CA GLY A 72 -25.65 -22.34 -7.72
C GLY A 72 -24.13 -22.52 -7.55
N GLU A 73 -23.37 -21.46 -7.29
CA GLU A 73 -21.91 -21.52 -7.17
C GLU A 73 -21.39 -21.24 -5.74
N GLY A 74 -22.32 -21.16 -4.77
CA GLY A 74 -21.99 -20.91 -3.37
C GLY A 74 -21.53 -19.48 -3.12
N GLN A 75 -20.83 -19.29 -2.00
CA GLN A 75 -20.27 -18.01 -1.59
C GLN A 75 -18.92 -17.76 -2.29
N ARG A 76 -18.69 -16.54 -2.78
CA ARG A 76 -17.42 -16.10 -3.34
C ARG A 76 -16.99 -14.74 -2.81
N ASP A 77 -15.73 -14.65 -2.44
CA ASP A 77 -15.11 -13.41 -2.00
C ASP A 77 -14.79 -12.51 -3.20
N ILE A 78 -15.13 -11.23 -3.08
CA ILE A 78 -14.68 -10.19 -3.99
C ILE A 78 -13.39 -9.59 -3.42
N ARG A 79 -12.30 -9.66 -4.18
CA ARG A 79 -11.00 -9.15 -3.76
C ARG A 79 -10.57 -7.92 -4.54
N ALA A 80 -9.99 -6.93 -3.86
CA ALA A 80 -9.51 -5.70 -4.47
C ALA A 80 -8.04 -5.40 -4.13
N CYS A 81 -7.31 -4.81 -5.07
CA CYS A 81 -5.95 -4.32 -4.84
C CYS A 81 -5.95 -2.98 -4.10
N THR A 82 -4.78 -2.52 -3.67
CA THR A 82 -4.58 -1.25 -2.94
C THR A 82 -5.29 -0.06 -3.59
N ASP A 83 -5.12 0.12 -4.90
CA ASP A 83 -5.69 1.28 -5.61
C ASP A 83 -7.22 1.24 -5.61
N CYS A 84 -7.80 0.05 -5.81
CA CYS A 84 -9.25 -0.12 -5.80
C CYS A 84 -9.85 0.05 -4.40
N VAL A 85 -9.15 -0.36 -3.34
CA VAL A 85 -9.60 -0.10 -1.96
C VAL A 85 -9.68 1.39 -1.70
N ILE A 86 -8.66 2.16 -2.11
CA ILE A 86 -8.66 3.61 -1.93
C ILE A 86 -9.77 4.28 -2.72
N ASP A 87 -9.97 3.90 -3.98
CA ASP A 87 -11.07 4.44 -4.80
C ASP A 87 -12.43 4.16 -4.17
N LEU A 88 -12.65 2.94 -3.65
CA LEU A 88 -13.90 2.53 -3.01
C LEU A 88 -14.12 3.24 -1.67
N GLU A 89 -13.07 3.45 -0.88
CA GLU A 89 -13.12 4.21 0.36
C GLU A 89 -13.48 5.67 0.11
N ASN A 90 -12.87 6.29 -0.91
CA ASN A 90 -13.20 7.66 -1.31
C ASN A 90 -14.66 7.77 -1.78
N ALA A 91 -15.10 6.85 -2.64
CA ALA A 91 -16.50 6.81 -3.08
C ALA A 91 -17.48 6.59 -1.92
N THR A 92 -17.10 5.76 -0.94
CA THR A 92 -17.91 5.53 0.27
C THR A 92 -18.00 6.79 1.12
N ARG A 93 -16.87 7.47 1.35
CA ARG A 93 -16.83 8.75 2.07
C ARG A 93 -17.72 9.79 1.41
N GLU A 94 -17.63 9.95 0.10
CA GLU A 94 -18.47 10.89 -0.66
C GLU A 94 -19.96 10.51 -0.62
N ARG A 95 -20.27 9.21 -0.65
CA ARG A 95 -21.65 8.72 -0.52
C ARG A 95 -22.24 9.04 0.85
N LEU A 96 -21.50 8.76 1.93
CA LEU A 96 -21.96 9.00 3.30
C LEU A 96 -22.04 10.50 3.62
N ALA A 97 -21.09 11.30 3.14
CA ALA A 97 -21.16 12.76 3.26
C ALA A 97 -22.43 13.34 2.61
N ARG A 98 -22.85 12.81 1.45
CA ARG A 98 -24.12 13.21 0.81
C ARG A 98 -25.36 12.74 1.57
N ALA A 99 -25.25 11.69 2.35
CA ALA A 99 -26.33 11.16 3.19
C ALA A 99 -26.37 11.74 4.61
N ASP A 100 -25.45 12.66 4.94
CA ASP A 100 -25.20 13.15 6.30
C ASP A 100 -24.91 12.01 7.30
N GLU A 101 -24.32 10.92 6.81
CA GLU A 101 -23.92 9.77 7.62
C GLU A 101 -22.43 9.82 7.98
N PRO A 102 -22.04 9.37 9.18
CA PRO A 102 -20.65 9.37 9.59
C PRO A 102 -19.84 8.33 8.83
N TYR A 103 -18.77 8.78 8.17
CA TYR A 103 -17.80 7.89 7.54
C TYR A 103 -16.90 7.22 8.58
N ARG A 104 -16.74 5.89 8.46
CA ARG A 104 -15.74 5.10 9.19
C ARG A 104 -14.89 4.32 8.17
N PRO A 105 -13.56 4.48 8.17
CA PRO A 105 -12.67 3.75 7.28
C PRO A 105 -12.50 2.30 7.72
N GLY A 106 -12.07 1.43 6.80
CA GLY A 106 -11.86 0.01 7.05
C GLY A 106 -13.14 -0.83 6.93
N GLN A 107 -14.25 -0.23 6.50
CA GLN A 107 -15.57 -0.88 6.49
C GLN A 107 -15.90 -1.61 5.19
N LEU A 108 -15.06 -1.49 4.15
CA LEU A 108 -15.25 -2.29 2.93
C LEU A 108 -15.16 -3.79 3.26
N GLY A 109 -16.20 -4.55 2.95
CA GLY A 109 -16.29 -5.98 3.27
C GLY A 109 -17.05 -6.31 4.56
N GLU A 110 -17.36 -5.32 5.40
CA GLU A 110 -18.23 -5.48 6.58
C GLU A 110 -19.73 -5.47 6.22
N ALA A 111 -20.09 -5.55 4.94
CA ALA A 111 -21.46 -5.77 4.52
C ALA A 111 -21.96 -7.08 5.13
N THR A 112 -22.60 -6.92 6.29
CA THR A 112 -23.31 -7.95 7.03
C THR A 112 -24.39 -8.47 6.10
N GLY A 113 -24.46 -9.79 5.92
CA GLY A 113 -25.31 -10.46 4.94
C GLY A 113 -26.81 -10.19 5.07
#